data_AF-A0A1Q7ZG23-F1
#
_entry.id   AF-A0A1Q7ZG23-F1
#
_cell.length_a   1.000
_cell.length_b   1.000
_cell.length_c   1.000
_cell.angle_alpha   90.00
_cell.angle_beta   90.00
_cell.angle_gamma   90.00
#
_symmetry.space_group_name_H-M   'P 1'
#
loop_
_entity.id
_entity.type
_entity.pdbx_description
1 polymer ?
#
loop_
_entity_poly.entity_id
_entity_poly.type
_entity_poly.pdbx_seq_one_letter_code
_entity_poly.pdbx_strand_id
1 'polypeptide(L)'
;MGSMLSAILSDYDFWVNFISNMLAGMLLALIFGLVLTSVVGHYSEKRKAKGQRRKFLEFIERELKRNTTSLVAALQELPKGNLPYPLFEVSAWKVSVNSSLLDNMDVELVHPILSSYNRIWAANDLYQNLLEAYFERLARPSEASEKRYLFFRKTLLDRLRDLQPKLNDSLQQIDHHLKVA
;
A
#
# COMPACT_ATOMS: atom_id res chain seq x y z
N MET A 1 -41.27 -58.65 2.47
CA MET A 1 -40.76 -57.28 2.72
C MET A 1 -41.49 -56.57 3.86
N GLY A 2 -42.82 -56.73 4.04
CA GLY A 2 -43.57 -56.08 5.13
C GLY A 2 -43.21 -56.51 6.57
N SER A 3 -42.89 -57.80 6.80
CA SER A 3 -42.58 -58.30 8.15
C SER A 3 -41.20 -57.91 8.68
N MET A 4 -40.20 -57.73 7.80
CA MET A 4 -38.88 -57.20 8.17
C MET A 4 -38.97 -55.71 8.52
N LEU A 5 -39.76 -54.93 7.78
CA LEU A 5 -40.00 -53.52 8.10
C LEU A 5 -40.74 -53.35 9.43
N SER A 6 -41.76 -54.17 9.73
CA SER A 6 -42.46 -54.11 11.02
C SER A 6 -41.58 -54.53 12.19
N ALA A 7 -40.67 -55.48 12.00
CA ALA A 7 -39.71 -55.91 13.02
C ALA A 7 -38.70 -54.80 13.34
N ILE A 8 -38.14 -54.14 12.31
CA ILE A 8 -37.22 -53.00 12.48
C ILE A 8 -37.94 -51.79 13.11
N LEU A 9 -39.20 -51.54 12.75
CA LEU A 9 -39.99 -50.42 13.29
C LEU A 9 -40.39 -50.61 14.77
N SER A 10 -40.42 -51.84 15.27
CA SER A 10 -40.76 -52.16 16.68
C SER A 10 -39.54 -52.50 17.55
N ASP A 11 -38.35 -52.62 16.94
CA ASP A 11 -37.10 -52.88 17.65
C ASP A 11 -36.58 -51.60 18.31
N TYR A 12 -36.86 -51.47 19.60
CA TYR A 12 -36.45 -50.35 20.43
C TYR A 12 -34.93 -50.18 20.47
N ASP A 13 -34.16 -51.28 20.56
CA ASP A 13 -32.71 -51.23 20.64
C ASP A 13 -32.08 -50.76 19.33
N PHE A 14 -32.69 -51.13 18.19
CA PHE A 14 -32.32 -50.58 16.88
C PHE A 14 -32.50 -49.06 16.85
N TRP A 15 -33.66 -48.53 17.24
CA TRP A 15 -33.94 -47.09 17.20
C TRP A 15 -33.08 -46.28 18.17
N VAL A 16 -32.84 -46.80 19.38
CA VAL A 16 -31.97 -46.13 20.37
C VAL A 16 -30.53 -46.04 19.84
N ASN A 17 -29.98 -47.14 19.32
CA ASN A 17 -28.62 -47.14 18.77
C ASN A 17 -28.51 -46.27 17.51
N PHE A 18 -29.52 -46.30 16.64
CA PHE A 18 -29.56 -45.47 15.43
C PHE A 18 -29.59 -43.97 15.78
N ILE A 19 -30.50 -43.55 16.67
CA ILE A 19 -30.62 -42.15 17.09
C ILE A 19 -29.37 -41.70 17.86
N SER A 20 -28.84 -42.53 18.76
CA SER A 20 -27.62 -42.22 19.52
C SER A 20 -26.41 -42.00 18.60
N ASN A 21 -26.20 -42.90 17.63
CA ASN A 21 -25.12 -42.76 16.65
C ASN A 21 -25.33 -41.56 15.71
N MET A 22 -26.57 -41.27 15.31
CA MET A 22 -26.88 -40.11 14.50
C MET A 22 -26.61 -38.79 15.25
N LEU A 23 -27.02 -38.70 16.52
CA LEU A 23 -26.77 -37.55 17.38
C LEU A 23 -25.27 -37.38 17.67
N ALA A 24 -24.55 -38.46 17.95
CA ALA A 24 -23.11 -38.44 18.14
C ALA A 24 -22.37 -37.99 16.86
N GLY A 25 -22.77 -38.51 15.70
CA GLY A 25 -22.24 -38.10 14.40
C GLY A 25 -22.52 -36.63 14.07
N MET A 26 -23.73 -36.14 14.38
CA MET A 26 -24.11 -34.74 14.18
C MET A 26 -23.34 -33.80 15.11
N LEU A 27 -23.16 -34.17 16.39
CA LEU A 27 -22.36 -33.41 17.35
C LEU A 27 -20.90 -33.33 16.91
N LEU A 28 -20.31 -34.45 16.47
CA LEU A 28 -18.95 -34.47 15.93
C LEU A 28 -18.85 -33.59 14.68
N ALA A 29 -19.80 -33.70 13.74
CA ALA A 29 -19.81 -32.87 12.53
C ALA A 29 -19.93 -31.37 12.85
N LEU A 30 -20.70 -30.98 13.87
CA LEU A 30 -20.83 -29.59 14.30
C LEU A 30 -19.55 -29.07 14.95
N ILE A 31 -18.95 -29.84 15.86
CA ILE A 31 -17.70 -29.45 16.54
C ILE A 31 -16.56 -29.33 15.52
N PHE A 32 -16.36 -30.37 14.69
CA PHE A 32 -15.32 -30.36 13.66
C PHE A 32 -15.63 -29.33 12.57
N GLY A 33 -16.89 -29.15 12.19
CA GLY A 33 -17.31 -28.14 11.21
C GLY A 33 -17.04 -26.71 11.68
N LEU A 34 -17.30 -26.39 12.95
CA LEU A 34 -16.99 -25.08 13.52
C LEU A 34 -15.48 -24.82 13.61
N VAL A 35 -14.70 -25.82 14.02
CA VAL A 35 -13.24 -25.69 14.08
C VAL A 35 -12.65 -25.53 12.67
N LEU A 36 -13.07 -26.36 11.71
CA LEU A 36 -12.60 -26.29 10.32
C LEU A 36 -12.98 -24.96 9.66
N THR A 37 -14.22 -24.48 9.84
CA THR A 37 -14.66 -23.20 9.27
C THR A 37 -13.93 -22.00 9.89
N SER A 38 -13.67 -22.03 11.20
CA SER A 38 -12.87 -21.01 11.88
C SER A 38 -11.42 -20.98 11.38
N VAL A 39 -10.78 -22.15 11.29
CA VAL A 39 -9.40 -22.27 10.78
C VAL A 39 -9.33 -21.84 9.31
N VAL A 40 -10.20 -22.35 8.44
CA VAL A 40 -10.24 -22.01 7.01
C VAL A 40 -10.57 -20.52 6.82
N GLY A 41 -11.46 -19.96 7.62
CA GLY A 41 -11.79 -18.54 7.65
C GLY A 41 -10.56 -17.68 7.95
N HIS A 42 -9.84 -18.01 9.02
CA HIS A 42 -8.60 -17.30 9.41
C HIS A 42 -7.50 -17.40 8.34
N TYR A 43 -7.32 -18.58 7.74
CA TYR A 43 -6.36 -18.75 6.63
C TYR A 43 -6.78 -17.96 5.38
N SER A 44 -8.08 -17.90 5.08
CA SER A 44 -8.63 -17.11 3.96
C SER A 44 -8.41 -15.61 4.16
N GLU A 45 -8.70 -15.09 5.36
CA GLU A 45 -8.47 -13.70 5.72
C GLU A 45 -6.99 -13.33 5.69
N LYS A 46 -6.11 -14.17 6.25
CA LYS A 46 -4.65 -13.98 6.17
C LYS A 46 -4.15 -13.92 4.72
N ARG A 47 -4.65 -14.80 3.84
CA ARG A 47 -4.29 -14.76 2.41
C ARG A 47 -4.81 -13.50 1.72
N LYS A 48 -6.04 -13.08 2.01
CA LYS A 48 -6.61 -11.83 1.47
C LYS A 48 -5.81 -10.61 1.92
N ALA A 49 -5.46 -10.52 3.20
CA ALA A 49 -4.64 -9.46 3.75
C ALA A 49 -3.24 -9.44 3.11
N LYS A 50 -2.59 -10.60 2.97
CA LYS A 50 -1.29 -10.71 2.27
C LYS A 50 -1.38 -10.25 0.82
N GLY A 51 -2.44 -10.63 0.09
CA GLY A 51 -2.68 -10.20 -1.28
C GLY A 51 -2.95 -8.70 -1.42
N GLN A 52 -3.70 -8.10 -0.50
CA GLN A 52 -3.93 -6.66 -0.45
C GLN A 52 -2.65 -5.88 -0.16
N ARG A 53 -1.84 -6.33 0.81
CA ARG A 53 -0.53 -5.74 1.13
C ARG A 53 0.41 -5.75 -0.08
N ARG A 54 0.50 -6.89 -0.77
CA ARG A 54 1.31 -7.00 -1.98
C ARG A 54 0.86 -6.02 -3.06
N LYS A 55 -0.43 -5.97 -3.38
CA LYS A 55 -0.99 -5.02 -4.36
C LYS A 55 -0.71 -3.56 -3.98
N PHE A 56 -0.75 -3.26 -2.69
CA PHE A 56 -0.46 -1.94 -2.17
C PHE A 56 1.02 -1.56 -2.32
N LEU A 57 1.94 -2.47 -2.00
CA LEU A 57 3.38 -2.27 -2.25
C LEU A 57 3.69 -2.13 -3.74
N GLU A 58 3.08 -2.95 -4.61
CA GLU A 58 3.18 -2.83 -6.08
C GLU A 58 2.61 -1.51 -6.59
N PHE A 59 1.64 -0.92 -5.89
CA PHE A 59 1.10 0.41 -6.23
C PHE A 59 2.09 1.52 -5.83
N ILE A 60 2.63 1.47 -4.61
CA ILE A 60 3.68 2.39 -4.15
C ILE A 60 4.90 2.30 -5.08
N GLU A 61 5.37 1.10 -5.41
CA GLU A 61 6.52 0.90 -6.28
C GLU A 61 6.34 1.56 -7.65
N ARG A 62 5.16 1.39 -8.26
CA ARG A 62 4.83 2.02 -9.55
C ARG A 62 4.84 3.54 -9.47
N GLU A 63 4.25 4.10 -8.40
CA GLU A 63 4.23 5.54 -8.18
C GLU A 63 5.64 6.11 -7.94
N LEU A 64 6.43 5.46 -7.09
CA LEU A 64 7.81 5.86 -6.83
C LEU A 64 8.69 5.76 -8.09
N LYS A 65 8.52 4.73 -8.94
CA LYS A 65 9.22 4.64 -10.23
C LYS A 65 8.87 5.80 -11.16
N ARG A 66 7.59 6.17 -11.27
CA ARG A 66 7.16 7.34 -12.04
C ARG A 66 7.77 8.62 -11.49
N ASN A 67 7.76 8.77 -10.17
CA ASN A 67 8.39 9.91 -9.50
C ASN A 67 9.90 9.97 -9.73
N THR A 68 10.59 8.84 -9.80
CA THR A 68 12.00 8.80 -10.18
C THR A 68 12.22 9.29 -11.61
N THR A 69 11.35 8.92 -12.56
CA THR A 69 11.41 9.45 -13.93
C THR A 69 11.18 10.96 -13.97
N SER A 70 10.16 11.46 -13.27
CA SER A 70 9.90 12.90 -13.14
C SER A 70 11.07 13.63 -12.47
N LEU A 71 11.72 12.99 -11.48
CA LEU A 71 12.86 13.56 -10.76
C LEU A 71 14.06 13.74 -11.70
N VAL A 72 14.36 12.72 -12.50
CA VAL A 72 15.46 12.79 -13.49
C VAL A 72 15.20 13.91 -14.49
N ALA A 73 13.96 14.01 -15.01
CA ALA A 73 13.58 15.10 -15.91
C ALA A 73 13.72 16.48 -15.23
N ALA A 74 13.25 16.61 -13.99
CA ALA A 74 13.36 17.85 -13.22
C ALA A 74 14.83 18.25 -12.98
N LEU A 75 15.69 17.30 -12.61
CA LEU A 75 17.13 17.55 -12.40
C LEU A 75 17.85 17.97 -13.69
N GLN A 76 17.36 17.58 -14.86
CA GLN A 76 17.92 17.97 -16.16
C GLN A 76 17.42 19.34 -16.65
N GLU A 77 16.14 19.64 -16.44
CA GLU A 77 15.48 20.82 -17.02
C GLU A 77 15.54 22.06 -16.11
N LEU A 78 15.46 21.87 -14.79
CA LEU A 78 15.45 22.95 -13.82
C LEU A 78 16.76 23.79 -13.82
N PRO A 79 17.96 23.22 -14.05
CA PRO A 79 19.20 23.98 -14.28
C PRO A 79 19.24 24.77 -15.60
N LYS A 80 18.35 24.49 -16.55
CA LYS A 80 18.20 25.28 -17.79
C LYS A 80 17.21 26.43 -17.64
N GLY A 81 16.36 26.38 -16.61
CA GLY A 81 15.31 27.38 -16.38
C GLY A 81 14.01 27.05 -17.12
N ASN A 82 13.89 25.83 -17.63
CA ASN A 82 12.70 25.36 -18.33
C ASN A 82 11.63 25.02 -17.29
N LEU A 83 10.54 25.79 -17.30
CA LEU A 83 9.33 25.60 -16.49
C LEU A 83 8.11 25.67 -17.41
N PRO A 84 7.01 24.94 -17.13
CA PRO A 84 6.82 23.97 -16.04
C PRO A 84 7.37 22.56 -16.33
N TYR A 85 7.53 21.73 -15.30
CA TYR A 85 7.81 20.28 -15.43
C TYR A 85 6.83 19.48 -14.55
N PRO A 86 6.63 18.17 -14.78
CA PRO A 86 5.58 17.39 -14.12
C PRO A 86 5.76 17.34 -12.59
N LEU A 87 4.68 17.61 -11.85
CA LEU A 87 4.61 17.41 -10.41
C LEU A 87 4.77 15.92 -10.06
N PHE A 88 5.29 15.65 -8.86
CA PHE A 88 5.37 14.29 -8.35
C PHE A 88 4.00 13.77 -7.89
N GLU A 89 3.72 12.52 -8.20
CA GLU A 89 2.52 11.79 -7.76
C GLU A 89 2.58 11.52 -6.24
N VAL A 90 1.46 11.74 -5.55
CA VAL A 90 1.29 11.51 -4.10
C VAL A 90 -0.01 10.75 -3.78
N SER A 91 -0.57 10.04 -4.76
CA SER A 91 -1.84 9.33 -4.61
C SER A 91 -1.73 8.19 -3.61
N ALA A 92 -0.65 7.41 -3.65
CA ALA A 92 -0.44 6.30 -2.74
C ALA A 92 -0.22 6.77 -1.29
N TRP A 93 0.36 7.95 -1.09
CA TRP A 93 0.47 8.58 0.23
C TRP A 93 -0.89 8.82 0.89
N LYS A 94 -1.84 9.38 0.14
CA LYS A 94 -3.19 9.66 0.67
C LYS A 94 -3.95 8.40 1.04
N VAL A 95 -3.66 7.29 0.36
CA VAL A 95 -4.20 5.97 0.66
C VAL A 95 -3.46 5.34 1.85
N SER A 96 -2.14 5.54 1.96
CA SER A 96 -1.28 4.92 2.96
C SER A 96 -1.56 5.41 4.38
N VAL A 97 -1.65 6.73 4.56
CA VAL A 97 -1.87 7.40 5.87
C VAL A 97 -3.21 7.01 6.50
N ASN A 98 -4.20 6.59 5.69
CA ASN A 98 -5.54 6.23 6.16
C ASN A 98 -5.79 4.70 6.19
N SER A 99 -4.79 3.88 5.87
CA SER A 99 -4.99 2.43 5.75
C SER A 99 -4.35 1.66 6.90
N SER A 100 -5.13 0.77 7.53
CA SER A 100 -4.64 -0.25 8.47
C SER A 100 -3.69 -1.28 7.84
N LEU A 101 -3.38 -1.12 6.54
CA LEU A 101 -2.46 -1.95 5.78
C LEU A 101 -1.00 -1.69 6.17
N LEU A 102 -0.68 -0.50 6.71
CA LEU A 102 0.65 -0.15 7.21
C LEU A 102 0.90 -0.60 8.66
N ASP A 103 -0.14 -0.72 9.50
CA ASP A 103 -0.02 -0.94 10.95
C ASP A 103 0.70 -2.25 11.33
N ASN A 104 0.80 -3.19 10.40
CA ASN A 104 1.43 -4.50 10.60
C ASN A 104 2.54 -4.80 9.58
N MET A 105 3.10 -3.75 8.96
CA MET A 105 4.28 -3.85 8.11
C MET A 105 5.54 -3.60 8.92
N ASP A 106 6.67 -4.11 8.42
CA ASP A 106 7.97 -3.89 9.03
C ASP A 106 8.31 -2.40 9.06
N VAL A 107 8.80 -1.92 10.20
CA VAL A 107 9.22 -0.52 10.40
C VAL A 107 10.34 -0.18 9.41
N GLU A 108 11.22 -1.14 9.11
CA GLU A 108 12.31 -0.98 8.16
C GLU A 108 11.83 -0.73 6.72
N LEU A 109 10.65 -1.24 6.37
CA LEU A 109 10.00 -0.98 5.07
C LEU A 109 9.21 0.33 5.07
N VAL A 110 8.43 0.56 6.13
CA VAL A 110 7.50 1.70 6.20
C VAL A 110 8.28 3.01 6.31
N HIS A 111 9.28 3.09 7.17
CA HIS A 111 9.96 4.34 7.47
C HIS A 111 10.63 4.98 6.23
N PRO A 112 11.40 4.26 5.39
CA PRO A 112 11.93 4.80 4.14
C PRO A 112 10.86 5.32 3.19
N ILE A 113 9.75 4.59 3.04
CA ILE A 113 8.61 4.98 2.20
C ILE A 113 8.02 6.31 2.70
N LEU A 114 7.73 6.41 4.00
CA LEU A 114 7.20 7.65 4.58
C LEU A 114 8.17 8.82 4.41
N SER A 115 9.46 8.56 4.63
CA SER A 115 10.52 9.56 4.48
C SER A 115 10.62 10.09 3.04
N SER A 116 10.44 9.23 2.04
CA SER A 116 10.44 9.59 0.63
C SER A 116 9.22 10.43 0.26
N TYR A 117 8.02 10.02 0.70
CA TYR A 117 6.79 10.77 0.42
C TYR A 117 6.76 12.16 1.06
N ASN A 118 7.24 12.30 2.29
CA ASN A 118 7.36 13.62 2.93
C ASN A 118 8.28 14.55 2.13
N ARG A 119 9.37 14.03 1.56
CA ARG A 119 10.28 14.81 0.72
C ARG A 119 9.68 15.13 -0.64
N ILE A 120 8.96 14.20 -1.26
CA ILE A 120 8.19 14.43 -2.48
C ILE A 120 7.18 15.57 -2.26
N TRP A 121 6.43 15.51 -1.17
CA TRP A 121 5.42 16.53 -0.85
C TRP A 121 6.05 17.91 -0.66
N ALA A 122 7.15 17.99 0.09
CA ALA A 122 7.91 19.23 0.25
C ALA A 122 8.49 19.75 -1.07
N ALA A 123 8.92 18.86 -1.98
CA ALA A 123 9.40 19.26 -3.31
C ALA A 123 8.27 19.83 -4.18
N ASN A 124 7.07 19.26 -4.12
CA ASN A 124 5.89 19.80 -4.80
C ASN A 124 5.50 21.19 -4.26
N ASP A 125 5.56 21.40 -2.94
CA ASP A 125 5.30 22.70 -2.32
C ASP A 125 6.33 23.76 -2.73
N LEU A 126 7.62 23.40 -2.71
CA LEU A 126 8.70 24.28 -3.21
C LEU A 126 8.54 24.60 -4.70
N TYR A 127 8.04 23.66 -5.49
CA TYR A 127 7.77 23.90 -6.90
C TYR A 127 6.64 24.92 -7.13
N GLN A 128 5.57 24.89 -6.32
CA GLN A 128 4.53 25.92 -6.37
C GLN A 128 5.11 27.30 -6.04
N ASN A 129 5.91 27.40 -4.97
CA ASN A 129 6.61 28.64 -4.61
C ASN A 129 7.55 29.15 -5.72
N LEU A 130 8.23 28.24 -6.43
CA LEU A 130 9.07 28.58 -7.59
C LEU A 130 8.24 29.13 -8.75
N LEU A 131 7.08 28.52 -9.06
CA LEU A 131 6.19 29.01 -10.10
C LEU A 131 5.66 30.41 -9.78
N GLU A 132 5.23 30.63 -8.54
CA GLU A 132 4.80 31.96 -8.09
C GLU A 132 5.91 33.00 -8.26
N ALA A 133 7.13 32.69 -7.81
CA ALA A 133 8.28 33.59 -7.97
C ALA A 133 8.64 33.82 -9.45
N TYR A 134 8.49 32.81 -10.30
CA TYR A 134 8.71 32.93 -11.74
C TYR A 134 7.70 33.89 -12.39
N PHE A 135 6.40 33.74 -12.08
CA PHE A 135 5.37 34.63 -12.61
C PHE A 135 5.47 36.05 -12.03
N GLU A 136 5.79 36.19 -10.74
CA GLU A 136 6.06 37.48 -10.13
C GLU A 136 7.20 38.21 -10.85
N ARG A 137 8.30 37.51 -11.14
CA ARG A 137 9.41 38.05 -11.91
C ARG A 137 8.97 38.53 -13.30
N LEU A 138 8.15 37.75 -14.01
CA LEU A 138 7.67 38.12 -15.33
C LEU A 138 6.73 39.33 -15.29
N ALA A 139 5.86 39.41 -14.27
CA ALA A 139 4.88 40.48 -14.13
C ALA A 139 5.49 41.80 -13.61
N ARG A 140 6.46 41.72 -12.69
CA ARG A 140 7.12 42.87 -12.06
C ARG A 140 8.64 42.64 -11.95
N PRO A 141 9.38 42.78 -13.06
CA PRO A 141 10.82 42.55 -13.08
C PRO A 141 11.53 43.49 -12.10
N SER A 142 12.17 42.91 -11.09
CA SER A 142 12.97 43.61 -10.09
C SER A 142 14.11 42.73 -9.61
N GLU A 143 15.16 43.34 -9.06
CA GLU A 143 16.27 42.59 -8.45
C GLU A 143 15.78 41.66 -7.33
N ALA A 144 14.77 42.11 -6.57
CA ALA A 144 14.14 41.31 -5.52
C ALA A 144 13.43 40.06 -6.08
N SER A 145 12.64 40.21 -7.16
CA SER A 145 11.96 39.08 -7.82
C SER A 145 12.93 38.07 -8.44
N GLU A 146 14.05 38.53 -9.02
CA GLU A 146 15.09 37.66 -9.57
C GLU A 146 15.78 36.87 -8.44
N LYS A 147 16.15 37.55 -7.34
CA LYS A 147 16.71 36.90 -6.15
C LYS A 147 15.77 35.84 -5.58
N ARG A 148 14.46 36.14 -5.47
CA ARG A 148 13.45 35.20 -4.98
C ARG A 148 13.33 33.97 -5.89
N TYR A 149 13.28 34.18 -7.21
CA TYR A 149 13.27 33.10 -8.20
C TYR A 149 14.52 32.21 -8.10
N LEU A 150 15.72 32.81 -8.09
CA LEU A 150 16.98 32.08 -7.99
C LEU A 150 17.11 31.32 -6.67
N PHE A 151 16.61 31.88 -5.57
CA PHE A 151 16.55 31.21 -4.28
C PHE A 151 15.72 29.93 -4.36
N PHE A 152 14.43 30.02 -4.73
CA PHE A 152 13.57 28.84 -4.81
C PHE A 152 14.08 27.81 -5.79
N ARG A 153 14.64 28.25 -6.92
CA ARG A 153 15.23 27.37 -7.92
C ARG A 153 16.39 26.57 -7.33
N LYS A 154 17.32 27.22 -6.63
CA LYS A 154 18.46 26.55 -5.98
C LYS A 154 17.98 25.61 -4.87
N THR A 155 17.10 26.08 -3.99
CA THR A 155 16.56 25.27 -2.88
C THR A 155 15.85 24.03 -3.39
N LEU A 156 15.09 24.14 -4.49
CA LEU A 156 14.43 23.01 -5.12
C LEU A 156 15.46 22.05 -5.73
N LEU A 157 16.47 22.53 -6.47
CA LEU A 157 17.55 21.66 -7.00
C LEU A 157 18.22 20.85 -5.90
N ASP A 158 18.61 21.50 -4.80
CA ASP A 158 19.29 20.83 -3.69
C ASP A 158 18.36 19.77 -3.07
N ARG A 159 17.08 20.09 -2.90
CA ARG A 159 16.08 19.13 -2.39
C ARG A 159 15.85 17.94 -3.32
N LEU A 160 15.83 18.16 -4.63
CA LEU A 160 15.68 17.09 -5.63
C LEU A 160 16.90 16.16 -5.64
N ARG A 161 18.11 16.71 -5.50
CA ARG A 161 19.34 15.91 -5.38
C ARG A 161 19.33 15.04 -4.12
N ASP A 162 18.86 15.58 -2.99
CA ASP A 162 18.70 14.82 -1.74
C ASP A 162 17.61 13.74 -1.83
N LEU A 163 16.57 13.97 -2.64
CA LEU A 163 15.47 13.02 -2.83
C LEU A 163 15.89 11.79 -3.65
N GLN A 164 16.78 11.96 -4.63
CA GLN A 164 17.20 10.90 -5.53
C GLN A 164 17.72 9.62 -4.84
N PRO A 165 18.70 9.67 -3.91
CA PRO A 165 19.15 8.47 -3.22
C PRO A 165 18.04 7.87 -2.35
N LYS A 166 17.16 8.68 -1.76
CA LYS A 166 16.07 8.19 -0.89
C LYS A 166 14.99 7.43 -1.64
N LEU A 167 14.66 7.85 -2.85
CA LEU A 167 13.76 7.09 -3.73
C LEU A 167 14.37 5.75 -4.12
N ASN A 168 15.66 5.73 -4.46
CA ASN A 168 16.35 4.48 -4.80
C ASN A 168 16.39 3.51 -3.63
N ASP A 169 16.74 4.00 -2.42
CA ASP A 169 16.72 3.19 -1.19
C ASP A 169 15.32 2.60 -0.95
N SER A 170 14.28 3.42 -1.06
CA SER A 170 12.89 2.98 -0.83
C SER A 170 12.43 1.93 -1.85
N LEU A 171 12.79 2.11 -3.12
CA LEU A 171 12.49 1.16 -4.18
C LEU A 171 13.20 -0.17 -3.98
N GLN A 172 14.47 -0.15 -3.56
CA GLN A 172 15.21 -1.37 -3.25
C GLN A 172 14.58 -2.14 -2.07
N GLN A 173 14.16 -1.43 -1.02
CA GLN A 173 13.47 -2.05 0.11
C GLN A 173 12.14 -2.69 -0.31
N ILE A 174 11.32 -1.98 -1.10
CA ILE A 174 10.07 -2.53 -1.61
C ILE A 174 10.30 -3.77 -2.47
N ASP A 175 11.26 -3.71 -3.40
CA ASP A 175 11.60 -4.84 -4.29
C ASP A 175 12.08 -6.07 -3.50
N HIS A 176 12.90 -5.87 -2.47
CA HIS A 176 13.32 -6.93 -1.55
C HIS A 176 12.11 -7.59 -0.88
N HIS A 177 11.23 -6.79 -0.28
CA HIS A 177 10.03 -7.30 0.38
C HIS A 177 9.07 -8.00 -0.58
N LEU A 178 8.91 -7.52 -1.82
CA LEU A 178 8.06 -8.16 -2.83
C LEU A 178 8.62 -9.49 -3.34
N LYS A 179 9.95 -9.68 -3.31
CA LYS A 179 10.61 -10.93 -3.71
C LYS A 179 10.66 -11.97 -2.60
N VAL A 180 10.74 -11.53 -1.35
CA VAL A 180 10.84 -12.40 -0.16
C VAL A 180 9.46 -12.82 0.35
N ALA A 181 8.40 -12.01 0.15
CA ALA A 181 7.04 -12.26 0.62
C ALA A 181 6.19 -13.18 -0.27
#